data_AF-A0A4R6RUN5-F1
#
_entry.id   AF-A0A4R6RUN5-F1
#
_cell.length_a   1.000
_cell.length_b   1.000
_cell.length_c   1.000
_cell.angle_alpha   90.00
_cell.angle_beta   90.00
_cell.angle_gamma   90.00
#
_symmetry.space_group_name_H-M   'P 1'
#
loop_
_entity.id
_entity.type
_entity.pdbx_description
1 polymer ?
#
loop_
_entity_poly.entity_id
_entity_poly.type
_entity_poly.pdbx_seq_one_letter_code
_entity_poly.pdbx_strand_id
1 'polypeptide(L)'
;MHPDDSHSLLSRTQLETKLAGLYNLLERFKALLQQRDATWNQYDHMYIRNQSKWGVGSYFLWVLICTIGFTLIVTAISAAIVANWAVSADSEQPPFGAVALYLLPLPLALILSTVIVLSKNRRTVTANQRIDAQNEETRAWILETVTPEIYTIEEHLTAARREYQQHYGGWFPDKYLNAEDVAACWHIVHDGRAETVKEAINTLVEDQHRQYMQNMAAAQHAEQQRSTRVAQVNGIIHASMKGAMIGTMVDQGNKTRAALRAPVNVRVKH
;
A
#
# COMPACT_ATOMS: atom_id res chain seq x y z
N MET A 1 -43.80 -38.11 -17.50
CA MET A 1 -43.87 -37.83 -16.05
C MET A 1 -43.31 -36.43 -15.88
N HIS A 2 -44.17 -35.43 -16.05
CA HIS A 2 -43.84 -34.00 -16.03
C HIS A 2 -44.04 -33.51 -14.59
N PRO A 3 -43.05 -32.89 -13.94
CA PRO A 3 -43.30 -32.13 -12.73
C PRO A 3 -43.98 -30.81 -13.11
N ASP A 4 -45.00 -30.45 -12.34
CA ASP A 4 -45.76 -29.20 -12.41
C ASP A 4 -44.86 -27.95 -12.48
N ASP A 5 -44.84 -27.28 -13.64
CA ASP A 5 -44.42 -25.88 -13.80
C ASP A 5 -45.53 -24.93 -13.29
N SER A 6 -45.95 -25.11 -12.04
CA SER A 6 -46.86 -24.20 -11.35
C SER A 6 -46.10 -23.10 -10.61
N HIS A 7 -45.19 -22.42 -11.31
CA HIS A 7 -44.80 -21.07 -10.90
C HIS A 7 -45.99 -20.16 -11.18
N SER A 8 -46.91 -20.07 -10.21
CA SER A 8 -47.95 -19.04 -10.23
C SER A 8 -47.27 -17.69 -10.41
N LEU A 9 -47.53 -17.05 -11.55
CA LEU A 9 -47.03 -15.72 -11.84
C LEU A 9 -47.55 -14.80 -10.73
N LEU A 10 -46.65 -14.39 -9.84
CA LEU A 10 -46.95 -13.38 -8.84
C LEU A 10 -47.39 -12.13 -9.61
N SER A 11 -48.48 -11.50 -9.15
CA SER A 11 -48.81 -10.17 -9.67
C SER A 11 -47.63 -9.22 -9.41
N ARG A 12 -47.43 -8.23 -10.29
CA ARG A 12 -46.32 -7.27 -10.17
C ARG A 12 -46.22 -6.67 -8.77
N THR A 13 -47.34 -6.30 -8.16
CA THR A 13 -47.41 -5.79 -6.79
C THR A 13 -46.92 -6.81 -5.74
N GLN A 14 -47.24 -8.09 -5.90
CA GLN A 14 -46.74 -9.15 -5.01
C GLN A 14 -45.24 -9.37 -5.19
N LEU A 15 -44.74 -9.30 -6.43
CA LEU A 15 -43.31 -9.39 -6.73
C LEU A 15 -42.54 -8.21 -6.12
N GLU A 16 -43.02 -6.97 -6.32
CA GLU A 16 -42.47 -5.76 -5.70
C GLU A 16 -42.43 -5.88 -4.18
N THR A 17 -43.54 -6.31 -3.56
CA THR A 17 -43.62 -6.48 -2.10
C THR A 17 -42.62 -7.53 -1.61
N LYS A 18 -42.48 -8.65 -2.33
CA LYS A 18 -41.57 -9.73 -1.96
C LYS A 18 -40.09 -9.33 -2.13
N LEU A 19 -39.76 -8.60 -3.19
CA LEU A 19 -38.42 -8.03 -3.41
C LEU A 19 -38.08 -6.98 -2.35
N ALA A 20 -39.01 -6.10 -1.99
CA ALA A 20 -38.82 -5.13 -0.92
C ALA A 20 -38.58 -5.81 0.44
N GLY A 21 -39.34 -6.86 0.75
CA GLY A 21 -39.13 -7.67 1.94
C GLY A 21 -37.75 -8.33 1.99
N LEU A 22 -37.31 -8.92 0.87
CA LEU A 22 -35.98 -9.50 0.74
C LEU A 22 -34.87 -8.45 0.91
N TYR A 23 -35.02 -7.29 0.27
CA TYR A 23 -34.08 -6.18 0.41
C TYR A 23 -33.93 -5.74 1.86
N ASN A 24 -35.04 -5.47 2.56
CA ASN A 24 -35.03 -5.07 3.96
C ASN A 24 -34.37 -6.12 4.87
N LEU A 25 -34.58 -7.40 4.57
CA LEU A 25 -33.95 -8.50 5.30
C LEU A 25 -32.42 -8.53 5.09
N LEU A 26 -31.95 -8.34 3.85
CA LEU A 26 -30.52 -8.31 3.52
C LEU A 26 -29.83 -7.06 4.11
N GLU A 27 -30.47 -5.90 4.07
CA GLU A 27 -29.97 -4.68 4.72
C GLU A 27 -29.86 -4.86 6.24
N ARG A 28 -30.87 -5.46 6.89
CA ARG A 28 -30.79 -5.79 8.31
C ARG A 28 -29.64 -6.76 8.59
N PHE A 29 -29.42 -7.76 7.75
CA PHE A 29 -28.32 -8.71 7.89
C PHE A 29 -26.95 -8.01 7.77
N LYS A 30 -26.79 -7.13 6.78
CA LYS A 30 -25.59 -6.32 6.58
C LYS A 30 -25.33 -5.38 7.77
N ALA A 31 -26.36 -4.69 8.26
CA ALA A 31 -26.25 -3.82 9.43
C ALA A 31 -25.83 -4.59 10.69
N LEU A 32 -26.39 -5.78 10.93
CA LEU A 32 -26.01 -6.64 12.05
C LEU A 32 -24.55 -7.12 11.95
N LEU A 33 -24.09 -7.50 10.75
CA LEU A 33 -22.68 -7.84 10.53
C LEU A 33 -21.75 -6.64 10.77
N GLN A 34 -22.12 -5.46 10.27
CA GLN A 34 -21.35 -4.23 10.51
C GLN A 34 -21.31 -3.88 12.00
N GLN A 35 -22.43 -4.02 12.71
CA GLN A 35 -22.49 -3.79 14.15
C GLN A 35 -21.58 -4.77 14.90
N ARG A 36 -21.65 -6.07 14.58
CA ARG A 36 -20.76 -7.09 15.16
C ARG A 36 -19.29 -6.72 14.96
N ASP A 37 -18.92 -6.35 13.74
CA ASP A 37 -17.53 -6.02 13.41
C ASP A 37 -17.10 -4.70 14.06
N ALA A 38 -18.00 -3.72 14.18
CA ALA A 38 -17.76 -2.47 14.90
C ALA A 38 -17.53 -2.71 16.40
N THR A 39 -18.35 -3.55 17.03
CA THR A 39 -18.19 -3.95 18.43
C THR A 39 -16.81 -4.60 18.63
N TRP A 40 -16.37 -5.49 17.74
CA TRP A 40 -15.01 -6.05 17.81
C TRP A 40 -13.90 -5.00 17.63
N ASN A 41 -14.02 -4.15 16.61
CA ASN A 41 -13.03 -3.12 16.29
C ASN A 41 -12.88 -2.09 17.40
N GLN A 42 -13.95 -1.84 18.18
CA GLN A 42 -13.88 -0.96 19.34
C GLN A 42 -12.83 -1.42 20.35
N TYR A 43 -12.51 -2.72 20.45
CA TYR A 43 -11.54 -3.24 21.42
C TYR A 43 -10.17 -3.57 20.81
N ASP A 44 -10.01 -3.45 19.48
CA ASP A 44 -8.74 -3.77 18.81
C ASP A 44 -7.58 -2.88 19.28
N HIS A 45 -7.88 -1.63 19.63
CA HIS A 45 -6.89 -0.67 20.14
C HIS A 45 -6.34 -1.03 21.53
N MET A 46 -6.96 -1.96 22.26
CA MET A 46 -6.50 -2.40 23.57
C MET A 46 -5.31 -3.36 23.48
N TYR A 47 -5.08 -3.98 22.31
CA TYR A 47 -3.92 -4.85 22.12
C TYR A 47 -2.63 -4.05 22.05
N ILE A 48 -1.67 -4.44 22.87
CA ILE A 48 -0.34 -3.86 22.84
C ILE A 48 0.44 -4.51 21.70
N ARG A 49 0.95 -3.68 20.79
CA ARG A 49 1.73 -4.16 19.65
C ARG A 49 3.08 -4.72 20.11
N ASN A 50 3.38 -5.92 19.65
CA ASN A 50 4.69 -6.53 19.85
C ASN A 50 5.82 -5.69 19.25
N GLN A 51 6.93 -5.58 19.99
CA GLN A 51 8.12 -4.89 19.53
C GLN A 51 8.81 -5.72 18.45
N SER A 52 9.25 -5.06 17.37
CA SER A 52 9.96 -5.73 16.30
C SER A 52 11.39 -6.10 16.73
N LYS A 53 11.85 -7.27 16.29
CA LYS A 53 13.25 -7.66 16.42
C LYS A 53 14.09 -6.84 15.45
N TRP A 54 15.32 -6.54 15.84
CA TRP A 54 16.31 -5.99 14.93
C TRP A 54 16.62 -7.03 13.85
N GLY A 55 16.37 -6.63 12.61
CA GLY A 55 16.64 -7.44 11.43
C GLY A 55 18.07 -7.28 10.94
N VAL A 56 18.32 -7.87 9.77
CA VAL A 56 19.63 -7.87 9.10
C VAL A 56 20.16 -6.46 8.82
N GLY A 57 19.28 -5.50 8.50
CA GLY A 57 19.67 -4.10 8.28
C GLY A 57 20.28 -3.44 9.53
N SER A 58 19.71 -3.68 10.71
CA SER A 58 20.24 -3.17 11.98
C SER A 58 21.60 -3.80 12.32
N TYR A 59 21.80 -5.07 11.97
CA TYR A 59 23.10 -5.73 12.14
C TYR A 59 24.18 -5.05 11.31
N PHE A 60 23.96 -4.85 10.01
CA PHE A 60 24.94 -4.19 9.14
C PHE A 60 25.23 -2.74 9.55
N LEU A 61 24.21 -2.01 10.03
CA LEU A 61 24.39 -0.68 10.59
C LEU A 61 25.38 -0.70 11.77
N TRP A 62 25.22 -1.62 12.71
CA TRP A 62 26.13 -1.75 13.85
C TRP A 62 27.52 -2.22 13.43
N VAL A 63 27.63 -3.12 12.44
CA VAL A 63 28.94 -3.52 11.89
C VAL A 63 29.68 -2.32 11.35
N LEU A 64 29.00 -1.46 10.58
CA LEU A 64 29.58 -0.24 10.04
C LEU A 64 30.02 0.73 11.15
N ILE A 65 29.15 1.00 12.13
CA ILE A 65 29.47 1.88 13.26
C ILE A 65 30.68 1.35 14.05
N CYS A 66 30.69 0.06 14.39
CA CYS A 66 31.79 -0.56 15.12
C CYS A 66 33.09 -0.57 14.31
N THR A 67 33.03 -0.84 13.00
CA THR A 67 34.22 -0.85 12.12
C THR A 67 34.84 0.54 12.06
N ILE A 68 34.05 1.59 11.88
CA ILE A 68 34.54 2.98 11.89
C ILE A 68 35.18 3.30 13.25
N GLY A 69 34.49 3.00 14.35
CA GLY A 69 34.99 3.23 15.71
C GLY A 69 36.34 2.54 15.97
N PHE A 70 36.45 1.25 15.65
CA PHE A 70 37.71 0.51 15.82
C PHE A 70 38.81 1.01 14.89
N THR A 71 38.49 1.41 13.66
CA THR A 71 39.48 1.96 12.73
C THR A 71 40.06 3.28 13.24
N LEU A 72 39.24 4.15 13.83
CA LEU A 72 39.72 5.38 14.46
C LEU A 72 40.66 5.10 15.64
N ILE A 73 40.30 4.11 16.48
CA ILE A 73 41.15 3.68 17.61
C ILE A 73 42.49 3.13 17.10
N VAL A 74 42.46 2.21 16.12
CA VAL A 74 43.68 1.63 15.53
C VAL A 74 44.56 2.72 14.90
N THR A 75 43.96 3.69 14.21
CA THR A 75 44.70 4.80 13.60
C THR A 75 45.40 5.66 14.65
N ALA A 76 44.73 5.98 15.77
CA ALA A 76 45.33 6.73 16.87
C ALA A 76 46.49 5.98 17.54
N ILE A 77 46.32 4.67 17.79
CA ILE A 77 47.37 3.82 18.36
C ILE A 77 48.56 3.73 17.39
N SER A 78 48.31 3.50 16.10
CA SER A 78 49.35 3.36 15.08
C SER A 78 50.15 4.65 14.92
N ALA A 79 49.48 5.80 14.90
CA ALA A 79 50.13 7.11 14.86
C ALA A 79 51.04 7.34 16.07
N ALA A 80 50.59 6.96 17.28
CA ALA A 80 51.40 7.05 18.48
C ALA A 80 52.64 6.14 18.43
N ILE A 81 52.50 4.90 17.93
CA ILE A 81 53.62 3.96 17.74
C ILE A 81 54.64 4.51 16.75
N VAL A 82 54.20 5.02 15.61
CA VAL A 82 55.08 5.58 14.57
C VAL A 82 55.79 6.83 15.06
N ALA A 83 55.09 7.73 15.76
CA ALA A 83 55.68 8.93 16.34
C ALA A 83 56.75 8.59 17.38
N ASN A 84 56.50 7.59 18.24
CA ASN A 84 57.46 7.16 19.25
C ASN A 84 58.69 6.45 18.62
N TRP A 85 58.48 5.66 17.57
CA TRP A 85 59.57 5.05 16.78
C TRP A 85 60.44 6.12 16.10
N ALA A 86 59.83 7.13 15.47
CA ALA A 86 60.56 8.19 14.76
C ALA A 86 61.50 8.99 15.69
N VAL A 87 61.20 9.06 16.98
CA VAL A 87 62.05 9.72 17.99
C VAL A 87 63.17 8.80 18.50
N SER A 88 63.07 7.48 18.33
CA SER A 88 63.94 6.50 18.96
C SER A 88 64.76 5.61 18.02
N ALA A 89 64.59 5.70 16.70
CA ALA A 89 65.13 4.72 15.75
C ALA A 89 66.42 5.15 15.01
N ASP A 90 67.45 4.31 15.12
CA ASP A 90 68.67 4.23 14.26
C ASP A 90 68.48 3.29 13.04
N SER A 91 67.28 2.73 12.85
CA SER A 91 66.97 1.68 11.86
C SER A 91 66.04 2.17 10.74
N GLU A 92 66.28 1.80 9.48
CA GLU A 92 65.55 2.32 8.31
C GLU A 92 64.11 1.79 8.09
N GLN A 93 63.64 0.79 8.85
CA GLN A 93 62.33 0.16 8.59
C GLN A 93 61.28 0.44 9.69
N PRO A 94 60.05 0.82 9.31
CA PRO A 94 58.97 1.03 10.27
C PRO A 94 58.56 -0.29 10.95
N PRO A 95 58.00 -0.24 12.16
CA PRO A 95 57.60 -1.44 12.89
C PRO A 95 56.46 -2.17 12.17
N PHE A 96 56.75 -3.37 11.65
CA PHE A 96 55.77 -4.26 10.99
C PHE A 96 54.49 -4.49 11.81
N GLY A 97 54.57 -4.38 13.15
CA GLY A 97 53.42 -4.50 14.05
C GLY A 97 52.32 -3.45 13.82
N ALA A 98 52.66 -2.24 13.33
CA ALA A 98 51.67 -1.19 13.09
C ALA A 98 50.72 -1.54 11.91
N VAL A 99 51.23 -2.23 10.89
CA VAL A 99 50.43 -2.66 9.73
C VAL A 99 49.48 -3.79 10.10
N ALA A 100 49.91 -4.72 10.97
CA ALA A 100 49.08 -5.84 11.41
C ALA A 100 47.84 -5.40 12.21
N LEU A 101 47.88 -4.25 12.89
CA LEU A 101 46.74 -3.71 13.65
C LEU A 101 45.54 -3.36 12.76
N TYR A 102 45.76 -3.04 11.48
CA TYR A 102 44.68 -2.69 10.55
C TYR A 102 43.83 -3.90 10.11
N LEU A 103 44.24 -5.13 10.42
CA LEU A 103 43.46 -6.33 10.13
C LEU A 103 42.41 -6.64 11.22
N LEU A 104 42.52 -6.03 12.40
CA LEU A 104 41.67 -6.31 13.57
C LEU A 104 40.31 -5.59 13.62
N PRO A 105 40.09 -4.37 13.05
CA PRO A 105 38.85 -3.64 13.20
C PRO A 105 37.61 -4.38 12.71
N LEU A 106 37.69 -5.01 11.54
CA LEU A 106 36.56 -5.71 10.94
C LEU A 106 36.13 -6.97 11.73
N PRO A 107 37.01 -7.92 12.08
CA PRO A 107 36.60 -9.09 12.86
C PRO A 107 36.07 -8.71 14.24
N LEU A 108 36.66 -7.71 14.92
CA LEU A 108 36.16 -7.21 16.19
C LEU A 108 34.78 -6.55 16.06
N ALA A 109 34.55 -5.77 14.99
CA ALA A 109 33.26 -5.17 14.70
C ALA A 109 32.18 -6.25 14.47
N LEU A 110 32.46 -7.27 13.67
CA LEU A 110 31.53 -8.36 13.40
C LEU A 110 31.09 -9.07 14.68
N ILE A 111 32.04 -9.39 15.58
CA ILE A 111 31.74 -10.04 16.87
C ILE A 111 30.89 -9.11 17.75
N LEU A 112 31.31 -7.86 17.92
CA LEU A 112 30.63 -6.92 18.82
C LEU A 112 29.20 -6.61 18.34
N SER A 113 29.00 -6.37 17.05
CA SER A 113 27.67 -6.13 16.48
C SER A 113 26.74 -7.34 16.64
N THR A 114 27.28 -8.55 16.50
CA THR A 114 26.53 -9.79 16.76
C THR A 114 26.02 -9.84 18.20
N VAL A 115 26.90 -9.56 19.17
CA VAL A 115 26.54 -9.54 20.60
C VAL A 115 25.49 -8.46 20.90
N ILE A 116 25.65 -7.25 20.35
CA ILE A 116 24.70 -6.14 20.54
C ILE A 116 23.31 -6.52 20.03
N VAL A 117 23.22 -7.00 18.78
CA VAL A 117 21.93 -7.35 18.15
C VAL A 117 21.28 -8.53 18.87
N LEU A 118 22.04 -9.57 19.23
CA LEU A 118 21.51 -10.70 19.98
C LEU A 118 20.99 -10.29 21.36
N SER A 119 21.74 -9.46 22.09
CA SER A 119 21.33 -8.96 23.41
C SER A 119 20.04 -8.15 23.32
N LYS A 120 19.95 -7.23 22.36
CA LYS A 120 18.73 -6.44 22.14
C LYS A 120 17.55 -7.33 21.75
N ASN A 121 17.75 -8.28 20.83
CA ASN A 121 16.70 -9.19 20.38
C ASN A 121 16.22 -10.11 21.50
N ARG A 122 17.11 -10.61 22.38
CA ARG A 122 16.70 -11.37 23.58
C ARG A 122 15.82 -10.55 24.50
N ARG A 123 16.20 -9.30 24.80
CA ARG A 123 15.37 -8.39 25.62
C ARG A 123 14.02 -8.13 24.97
N THR A 124 13.99 -7.92 23.64
CA THR A 124 12.75 -7.75 22.89
C THR A 124 11.86 -8.99 22.95
N VAL A 125 12.42 -10.21 22.86
CA VAL A 125 11.64 -11.45 23.02
C VAL A 125 11.02 -11.55 24.41
N THR A 126 11.79 -11.29 25.47
CA THR A 126 11.26 -11.32 26.85
C THR A 126 10.20 -10.23 27.08
N ALA A 127 10.38 -9.04 26.49
CA ALA A 127 9.37 -7.99 26.55
C ALA A 127 8.09 -8.40 25.81
N ASN A 128 8.22 -8.99 24.62
CA ASN A 128 7.09 -9.48 23.85
C ASN A 128 6.35 -10.60 24.59
N GLN A 129 7.04 -11.51 25.29
CA GLN A 129 6.36 -12.52 26.12
C GLN A 129 5.47 -11.90 27.21
N ARG A 130 5.88 -10.77 27.79
CA ARG A 130 5.05 -10.04 28.75
C ARG A 130 3.87 -9.36 28.07
N ILE A 131 4.09 -8.77 26.90
CA ILE A 131 3.03 -8.18 26.06
C ILE A 131 2.02 -9.27 25.66
N ASP A 132 2.49 -10.45 25.27
CA ASP A 132 1.64 -11.59 24.90
C ASP A 132 0.79 -12.05 26.09
N ALA A 133 1.37 -12.13 27.29
CA ALA A 133 0.61 -12.47 28.51
C ALA A 133 -0.45 -11.41 28.84
N GLN A 134 -0.11 -10.11 28.75
CA GLN A 134 -1.06 -9.02 28.94
C GLN A 134 -2.16 -9.00 27.87
N ASN A 135 -1.81 -9.28 26.63
CA ASN A 135 -2.76 -9.38 25.53
C ASN A 135 -3.70 -10.58 25.73
N GLU A 136 -3.23 -11.69 26.32
CA GLU A 136 -4.09 -12.84 26.64
C GLU A 136 -5.09 -12.50 27.76
N GLU A 137 -4.65 -11.80 28.81
CA GLU A 137 -5.56 -11.28 29.86
C GLU A 137 -6.58 -10.29 29.29
N THR A 138 -6.11 -9.36 28.44
CA THR A 138 -6.96 -8.39 27.74
C THR A 138 -7.96 -9.09 26.85
N ARG A 139 -7.54 -10.13 26.12
CA ARG A 139 -8.41 -10.95 25.28
C ARG A 139 -9.49 -11.66 26.09
N ALA A 140 -9.13 -12.25 27.24
CA ALA A 140 -10.10 -12.90 28.11
C ALA A 140 -11.15 -11.91 28.63
N TRP A 141 -10.71 -10.72 29.05
CA TRP A 141 -11.59 -9.65 29.51
C TRP A 141 -12.48 -9.10 28.38
N ILE A 142 -11.94 -8.89 27.18
CA ILE A 142 -12.72 -8.46 26.00
C ILE A 142 -13.77 -9.52 25.70
N LEU A 143 -13.38 -10.81 25.67
CA LEU A 143 -14.34 -11.90 25.44
C LEU A 143 -15.46 -11.85 26.46
N GLU A 144 -15.18 -11.76 27.75
CA GLU A 144 -16.22 -11.67 28.80
C GLU A 144 -17.14 -10.46 28.61
N THR A 145 -16.58 -9.30 28.27
CA THR A 145 -17.32 -8.04 28.10
C THR A 145 -18.15 -8.02 26.82
N VAL A 146 -17.62 -8.54 25.72
CA VAL A 146 -18.18 -8.45 24.37
C VAL A 146 -19.14 -9.61 24.07
N THR A 147 -18.93 -10.78 24.67
CA THR A 147 -19.80 -11.96 24.49
C THR A 147 -21.30 -11.67 24.65
N PRO A 148 -21.79 -10.98 25.70
CA PRO A 148 -23.23 -10.74 25.84
C PRO A 148 -23.80 -9.90 24.69
N GLU A 149 -23.08 -8.86 24.24
CA GLU A 149 -23.51 -8.03 23.12
C GLU A 149 -23.49 -8.81 21.80
N ILE A 150 -22.40 -9.53 21.52
CA ILE A 150 -22.28 -10.36 20.31
C ILE A 150 -23.33 -11.47 20.29
N TYR A 151 -23.63 -12.08 21.43
CA TYR A 151 -24.66 -13.11 21.52
C TYR A 151 -26.03 -12.59 21.06
N THR A 152 -26.42 -11.38 21.47
CA THR A 152 -27.68 -10.78 20.99
C THR A 152 -27.67 -10.53 19.48
N ILE A 153 -26.54 -10.06 18.94
CA ILE A 153 -26.38 -9.84 17.49
C ILE A 153 -26.44 -11.18 16.74
N GLU A 154 -25.82 -12.23 17.25
CA GLU A 154 -25.86 -13.58 16.68
C GLU A 154 -27.26 -14.20 16.72
N GLU A 155 -28.03 -13.95 17.77
CA GLU A 155 -29.44 -14.35 17.84
C GLU A 155 -30.26 -13.67 16.75
N HIS A 156 -30.09 -12.35 16.56
CA HIS A 156 -30.74 -11.61 15.49
C HIS A 156 -30.31 -12.06 14.08
N LEU A 157 -29.02 -12.38 13.88
CA LEU A 157 -28.52 -12.95 12.62
C LEU A 157 -29.13 -14.34 12.36
N THR A 158 -29.26 -15.15 13.40
CA THR A 158 -29.88 -16.49 13.29
C THR A 158 -31.37 -16.39 12.98
N ALA A 159 -32.08 -15.46 13.61
CA ALA A 159 -33.48 -15.18 13.31
C ALA A 159 -33.65 -14.68 11.87
N ALA A 160 -32.79 -13.77 11.40
CA ALA A 160 -32.80 -13.29 10.02
C ALA A 160 -32.52 -14.40 9.00
N ARG A 161 -31.58 -15.31 9.30
CA ARG A 161 -31.32 -16.49 8.46
C ARG A 161 -32.53 -17.42 8.39
N ARG A 162 -33.21 -17.64 9.51
CA ARG A 162 -34.43 -18.46 9.56
C ARG A 162 -35.55 -17.81 8.74
N GLU A 163 -35.76 -16.51 8.88
CA GLU A 163 -36.72 -15.73 8.09
C GLU A 163 -36.43 -15.85 6.59
N TYR A 164 -35.14 -15.74 6.20
CA TYR A 164 -34.72 -15.94 4.82
C TYR A 164 -35.09 -17.33 4.30
N GLN A 165 -34.69 -18.38 5.02
CA GLN A 165 -34.95 -19.76 4.61
C GLN A 165 -36.45 -20.07 4.50
N GLN A 166 -37.27 -19.51 5.41
CA GLN A 166 -38.71 -19.76 5.44
C GLN A 166 -39.48 -19.04 4.33
N HIS A 167 -39.11 -17.79 4.00
CA HIS A 167 -39.91 -16.95 3.11
C HIS A 167 -39.30 -16.75 1.71
N TYR A 168 -37.99 -16.92 1.57
CA TYR A 168 -37.23 -16.58 0.35
C TYR A 168 -36.28 -17.68 -0.12
N GLY A 169 -36.11 -18.76 0.66
CA GLY A 169 -35.20 -19.86 0.34
C GLY A 169 -35.47 -20.46 -1.04
N GLY A 170 -34.45 -20.42 -1.91
CA GLY A 170 -34.53 -20.96 -3.27
C GLY A 170 -35.39 -20.15 -4.26
N TRP A 171 -36.02 -19.05 -3.83
CA TRP A 171 -36.85 -18.22 -4.69
C TRP A 171 -36.03 -17.20 -5.51
N PHE A 172 -35.00 -16.62 -4.90
CA PHE A 172 -34.10 -15.66 -5.54
C PHE A 172 -32.72 -16.30 -5.78
N PRO A 173 -32.07 -16.11 -6.95
CA PRO A 173 -30.80 -16.77 -7.22
C PRO A 173 -29.66 -16.29 -6.32
N ASP A 174 -28.92 -17.23 -5.72
CA ASP A 174 -27.83 -16.96 -4.77
C ASP A 174 -26.76 -16.00 -5.30
N LYS A 175 -26.48 -16.06 -6.61
CA LYS A 175 -25.48 -15.20 -7.27
C LYS A 175 -25.77 -13.71 -7.10
N TYR A 176 -27.04 -13.33 -7.05
CA TYR A 176 -27.51 -11.95 -6.97
C TYR A 176 -28.05 -11.63 -5.57
N LEU A 177 -27.81 -12.49 -4.59
CA LEU A 177 -28.35 -12.37 -3.24
C LEU A 177 -27.52 -11.41 -2.38
N ASN A 178 -27.45 -10.15 -2.81
CA ASN A 178 -26.93 -9.03 -2.04
C ASN A 178 -27.97 -7.89 -2.05
N ALA A 179 -27.87 -6.98 -1.09
CA ALA A 179 -28.89 -5.95 -0.91
C ALA A 179 -28.97 -5.02 -2.14
N GLU A 180 -27.83 -4.71 -2.74
CA GLU A 180 -27.71 -3.81 -3.88
C GLU A 180 -28.40 -4.37 -5.14
N ASP A 181 -28.14 -5.63 -5.49
CA ASP A 181 -28.72 -6.29 -6.66
C ASP A 181 -30.23 -6.54 -6.47
N VAL A 182 -30.67 -6.90 -5.26
CA VAL A 182 -32.10 -7.06 -4.97
C VAL A 182 -32.83 -5.72 -5.03
N ALA A 183 -32.23 -4.63 -4.53
CA ALA A 183 -32.77 -3.28 -4.67
C ALA A 183 -32.88 -2.86 -6.14
N ALA A 184 -31.85 -3.14 -6.93
CA ALA A 184 -31.90 -2.85 -8.36
C ALA A 184 -33.00 -3.65 -9.07
N CYS A 185 -33.16 -4.94 -8.75
CA CYS A 185 -34.27 -5.75 -9.26
C CYS A 185 -35.63 -5.20 -8.82
N TRP A 186 -35.75 -4.71 -7.58
CA TRP A 186 -36.97 -4.05 -7.10
C TRP A 186 -37.31 -2.82 -7.94
N HIS A 187 -36.35 -1.94 -8.19
CA HIS A 187 -36.55 -0.76 -9.04
C HIS A 187 -36.96 -1.13 -10.46
N ILE A 188 -36.33 -2.15 -11.06
CA ILE A 188 -36.66 -2.63 -12.41
C ILE A 188 -38.12 -3.11 -12.49
N VAL A 189 -38.59 -3.86 -11.49
CA VAL A 189 -39.99 -4.31 -11.44
C VAL A 189 -40.93 -3.13 -11.17
N HIS A 190 -40.57 -2.24 -10.25
CA HIS A 190 -41.35 -1.06 -9.89
C HIS A 190 -41.58 -0.12 -11.07
N ASP A 191 -40.53 0.09 -11.88
CA ASP A 191 -40.57 0.90 -13.10
C ASP A 191 -41.32 0.20 -14.26
N GLY A 192 -41.83 -1.02 -14.03
CA GLY A 192 -42.56 -1.82 -15.03
C GLY A 192 -41.67 -2.36 -16.14
N ARG A 193 -40.34 -2.40 -15.95
CA ARG A 193 -39.38 -2.95 -16.92
C ARG A 193 -39.29 -4.47 -16.87
N ALA A 194 -39.84 -5.11 -15.84
CA ALA A 194 -39.89 -6.57 -15.69
C ALA A 194 -41.16 -7.00 -14.94
N GLU A 195 -41.72 -8.16 -15.32
CA GLU A 195 -42.87 -8.77 -14.64
C GLU A 195 -42.47 -9.99 -13.81
N THR A 196 -41.26 -10.52 -14.04
CA THR A 196 -40.72 -11.68 -13.32
C THR A 196 -39.33 -11.42 -12.72
N VAL A 197 -38.95 -12.20 -11.71
CA VAL A 197 -37.59 -12.16 -11.12
C VAL A 197 -36.52 -12.38 -12.19
N LYS A 198 -36.76 -13.32 -13.12
CA LYS A 198 -35.81 -13.65 -14.18
C LYS A 198 -35.59 -12.48 -15.14
N GLU A 199 -36.66 -11.82 -15.55
CA GLU A 199 -36.59 -10.62 -16.39
C GLU A 199 -35.88 -9.46 -15.67
N ALA A 200 -36.16 -9.28 -14.38
CA ALA A 200 -35.52 -8.25 -13.58
C ALA A 200 -34.00 -8.47 -13.51
N ILE A 201 -33.57 -9.72 -13.29
CA ILE A 201 -32.15 -10.09 -13.24
C ILE A 201 -31.48 -9.96 -14.61
N ASN A 202 -32.15 -10.38 -15.69
CA ASN A 202 -31.61 -10.21 -17.04
C ASN A 202 -31.38 -8.73 -17.36
N THR A 203 -32.36 -7.90 -17.02
CA THR A 203 -32.29 -6.44 -17.19
C THR A 203 -31.16 -5.83 -16.35
N LEU A 204 -30.99 -6.30 -15.10
CA LEU A 204 -29.87 -5.89 -14.24
C LEU A 204 -28.52 -6.23 -14.87
N VAL A 205 -28.34 -7.45 -15.39
CA VAL A 205 -27.09 -7.88 -16.03
C VAL A 205 -26.79 -7.04 -17.27
N GLU A 206 -27.80 -6.71 -18.08
CA GLU A 206 -27.65 -5.82 -19.22
C GLU A 206 -27.28 -4.40 -18.82
N ASP A 207 -27.87 -3.86 -17.75
CA ASP A 207 -27.55 -2.54 -17.20
C ASP A 207 -26.10 -2.50 -16.67
N GLN A 208 -25.68 -3.52 -15.91
CA GLN A 208 -24.30 -3.67 -15.42
C GLN A 208 -23.30 -3.79 -16.57
N HIS A 209 -23.61 -4.58 -17.61
CA HIS A 209 -22.75 -4.72 -18.79
C HIS A 209 -22.60 -3.38 -19.54
N ARG A 210 -23.70 -2.64 -19.72
CA ARG A 210 -23.67 -1.31 -20.33
C ARG A 210 -22.82 -0.33 -19.52
N GLN A 211 -22.97 -0.30 -18.20
CA GLN A 211 -22.14 0.54 -17.32
C GLN A 211 -20.67 0.18 -17.42
N TYR A 212 -20.33 -1.11 -17.43
CA TYR A 212 -18.94 -1.56 -17.60
C TYR A 212 -18.33 -1.05 -18.92
N MET A 213 -19.07 -1.17 -20.02
CA MET A 213 -18.62 -0.68 -21.33
C MET A 213 -18.45 0.84 -21.35
N GLN A 214 -19.37 1.59 -20.72
CA GLN A 214 -19.26 3.05 -20.60
C GLN A 214 -18.04 3.48 -19.79
N ASN A 215 -17.78 2.80 -18.66
CA ASN A 215 -16.61 3.08 -17.82
C ASN A 215 -15.30 2.77 -18.55
N MET A 216 -15.26 1.67 -19.31
CA MET A 216 -14.09 1.32 -20.12
C MET A 216 -13.85 2.37 -21.22
N ALA A 217 -14.90 2.82 -21.91
CA ALA A 217 -14.79 3.87 -22.91
C ALA A 217 -14.31 5.21 -22.30
N ALA A 218 -14.84 5.58 -21.13
CA ALA A 218 -14.40 6.78 -20.41
C ALA A 218 -12.92 6.72 -20.01
N ALA A 219 -12.45 5.56 -19.52
CA ALA A 219 -11.05 5.36 -19.20
C ALA A 219 -10.14 5.47 -20.44
N GLN A 220 -10.55 4.90 -21.57
CA GLN A 220 -9.83 5.03 -22.84
C GLN A 220 -9.75 6.47 -23.33
N HIS A 221 -10.85 7.24 -23.22
CA HIS A 221 -10.84 8.66 -23.55
C HIS A 221 -9.92 9.46 -22.63
N ALA A 222 -9.89 9.16 -21.33
CA ALA A 222 -8.97 9.81 -20.39
C ALA A 222 -7.50 9.53 -20.75
N GLU A 223 -7.19 8.30 -21.16
CA GLU A 223 -5.83 7.92 -21.58
C GLU A 223 -5.44 8.56 -22.92
N GLN A 224 -6.35 8.64 -23.89
CA GLN A 224 -6.14 9.39 -25.12
C GLN A 224 -5.88 10.88 -24.85
N GLN A 225 -6.60 11.49 -23.90
CA GLN A 225 -6.38 12.87 -23.49
C GLN A 225 -5.02 13.07 -22.79
N ARG A 226 -4.51 12.06 -22.08
CA ARG A 226 -3.16 12.09 -21.50
C ARG A 226 -2.10 11.97 -22.58
N SER A 227 -2.25 11.02 -23.49
CA SER A 227 -1.33 10.81 -24.62
C SER A 227 -1.26 12.04 -25.55
N THR A 228 -2.40 12.65 -25.88
CA THR A 228 -2.45 13.89 -26.67
C THR A 228 -1.79 15.06 -25.94
N ARG A 229 -1.99 15.21 -24.62
CA ARG A 229 -1.27 16.22 -23.83
C ARG A 229 0.23 15.98 -23.83
N VAL A 230 0.69 14.74 -23.67
CA VAL A 230 2.12 14.39 -23.76
C VAL A 230 2.67 14.69 -25.17
N ALA A 231 1.92 14.38 -26.22
CA ALA A 231 2.32 14.68 -27.60
C ALA A 231 2.39 16.19 -27.86
N GLN A 232 1.44 16.98 -27.35
CA GLN A 232 1.47 18.44 -27.44
C GLN A 232 2.64 19.04 -26.67
N VAL A 233 2.91 18.56 -25.44
CA VAL A 233 4.07 18.97 -24.65
C VAL A 233 5.38 18.64 -25.37
N ASN A 234 5.51 17.42 -25.92
CA ASN A 234 6.68 17.03 -26.71
C ASN A 234 6.82 17.90 -27.98
N GLY A 235 5.71 18.24 -28.65
CA GLY A 235 5.69 19.16 -29.79
C GLY A 235 6.14 20.58 -29.41
N ILE A 236 5.70 21.11 -28.26
CA ILE A 236 6.09 22.43 -27.74
C ILE A 236 7.58 22.42 -27.34
N ILE A 237 8.08 21.36 -26.70
CA ILE A 237 9.49 21.23 -26.33
C ILE A 237 10.38 21.18 -27.59
N HIS A 238 9.98 20.44 -28.63
CA HIS A 238 10.71 20.45 -29.90
C HIS A 238 10.65 21.81 -30.62
N ALA A 239 9.52 22.51 -30.57
CA ALA A 239 9.38 23.84 -31.17
C ALA A 239 10.18 24.91 -30.41
N SER A 240 10.19 24.88 -29.08
CA SER A 240 10.95 25.80 -28.24
C SER A 240 12.46 25.55 -28.32
N MET A 241 12.90 24.29 -28.43
CA MET A 241 14.31 23.97 -28.70
C MET A 241 14.77 24.47 -30.07
N LYS A 242 13.94 24.34 -31.13
CA LYS A 242 14.24 24.94 -32.44
C LYS A 242 14.28 26.47 -32.38
N GLY A 243 13.35 27.10 -31.66
CA GLY A 243 13.33 28.56 -31.45
C GLY A 243 14.56 29.07 -30.70
N ALA A 244 14.97 28.39 -29.63
CA ALA A 244 16.17 28.73 -28.85
C ALA A 244 17.47 28.50 -29.63
N MET A 245 17.55 27.44 -30.45
CA MET A 245 18.68 27.23 -31.36
C MET A 245 18.75 28.30 -32.46
N ILE A 246 17.63 28.72 -33.03
CA ILE A 246 17.60 29.82 -34.01
C ILE A 246 18.03 31.13 -33.34
N GLY A 247 17.55 31.43 -32.13
CA GLY A 247 17.94 32.63 -31.38
C GLY A 247 19.44 32.69 -31.08
N THR A 248 20.03 31.57 -30.68
CA THR A 248 21.48 31.48 -30.41
C THR A 248 22.32 31.53 -31.68
N MET A 249 21.86 30.94 -32.79
CA MET A 249 22.54 31.08 -34.10
C MET A 249 22.49 32.53 -34.63
N VAL A 250 21.38 33.23 -34.47
CA VAL A 250 21.25 34.64 -34.87
C VAL A 250 22.14 35.54 -34.00
N ASP A 251 22.18 35.31 -32.68
CA ASP A 251 23.05 36.07 -31.77
C ASP A 251 24.55 35.82 -32.05
N GLN A 252 24.95 34.56 -32.28
CA GLN A 252 26.31 34.25 -32.73
C GLN A 252 26.62 34.86 -34.10
N GLY A 253 25.68 34.84 -35.04
CA GLY A 253 25.83 35.50 -36.33
C GLY A 253 26.05 37.02 -36.20
N ASN A 254 25.30 37.67 -35.33
CA ASN A 254 25.43 39.10 -35.05
C ASN A 254 26.75 39.44 -34.36
N LYS A 255 27.18 38.65 -33.37
CA LYS A 255 28.49 38.80 -32.71
C LYS A 255 29.65 38.59 -33.68
N THR A 256 29.53 37.63 -34.59
CA THR A 256 30.56 37.38 -35.62
C THR A 256 30.64 38.53 -36.62
N ARG A 257 29.50 39.08 -37.06
CA ARG A 257 29.47 40.28 -37.92
C ARG A 257 30.02 41.53 -37.22
N ALA A 258 29.76 41.68 -35.92
CA ALA A 258 30.31 42.77 -35.11
C ALA A 258 31.84 42.65 -34.98
N ALA A 259 32.36 41.43 -34.75
CA ALA A 259 33.80 41.18 -34.69
C ALA A 259 34.50 41.45 -36.03
N LEU A 260 33.88 41.08 -37.16
CA LEU A 260 34.42 41.34 -38.50
C LEU A 260 34.42 42.82 -38.91
N ARG A 261 33.66 43.67 -38.21
CA ARG A 261 33.63 45.13 -38.44
C ARG A 261 34.58 45.91 -37.52
N ALA A 262 35.30 45.24 -36.62
CA ALA A 262 36.27 45.90 -35.76
C ALA A 262 37.51 46.30 -36.59
N PRO A 263 37.95 47.58 -36.55
CA PRO A 263 39.09 48.03 -37.33
C PRO A 263 40.39 47.41 -36.82
N VAL A 264 41.11 46.73 -37.72
CA VAL A 264 42.40 46.10 -37.43
C VAL A 264 43.49 47.17 -37.50
N ASN A 265 44.03 47.58 -36.35
CA ASN A 265 45.19 48.45 -36.30
C ASN A 265 46.47 47.63 -36.58
N VAL A 266 46.97 47.71 -37.80
CA VAL A 266 48.24 47.11 -38.20
C VAL A 266 49.38 48.03 -37.78
N ARG A 267 50.17 47.59 -36.80
CA ARG A 267 51.36 48.30 -36.33
C ARG A 267 52.53 47.99 -37.27
N VAL A 268 52.80 48.88 -38.21
CA VAL A 268 53.97 48.77 -39.09
C VAL A 268 55.20 49.20 -38.29
N LYS A 269 56.18 48.29 -38.12
CA LYS A 269 57.50 48.62 -37.55
C LYS A 269 58.32 49.30 -38.66
N HIS A 270 58.79 50.51 -38.38
CA HIS A 270 59.91 51.12 -39.08
C HIS A 270 61.24 50.59 -38.52
#